data_AF-A0AAW3SAF4-F1
#
_entry.id   AF-A0AAW3SAF4-F1
#
_cell.length_a   1.000
_cell.length_b   1.000
_cell.length_c   1.000
_cell.angle_alpha   90.00
_cell.angle_beta   90.00
_cell.angle_gamma   90.00
#
_symmetry.space_group_name_H-M   'P 1'
#
loop_
_entity.id
_entity.type
_entity.pdbx_description
1 polymer ?
#
loop_
_entity_poly.entity_id
_entity_poly.type
_entity_poly.pdbx_seq_one_letter_code
_entity_poly.pdbx_strand_id
1 'polypeptide(L)'
;MTEFYYCDFWFGAKKSARNIISESEAQSRHESQARYTVLVGSPTTPSAIVDVLLDKDMIGVDFLDEHLRERLTYQFQQVAPGNLFLSMAVHRTFDEKSDSIAEGTSYLFNEDGRLTITRENFSPHHLEESSTTHDPTGNYEPVPVFGHYSGLIAEER
;
A
#
# COMPACT_ATOMS: atom_id res chain seq x y z
N MET A 1 8.96 -5.30 18.68
CA MET A 1 8.51 -6.27 17.67
C MET A 1 7.20 -5.72 17.13
N THR A 2 7.09 -5.56 15.81
CA THR A 2 5.85 -5.06 15.20
C THR A 2 4.79 -6.16 15.28
N GLU A 3 3.64 -5.86 15.86
CA GLU A 3 2.53 -6.81 15.93
C GLU A 3 1.67 -6.73 14.67
N PHE A 4 1.14 -7.88 14.24
CA PHE A 4 0.30 -7.99 13.05
C PHE A 4 -1.02 -8.65 13.40
N TYR A 5 -2.10 -8.10 12.83
CA TYR A 5 -3.44 -8.68 12.87
C TYR A 5 -3.91 -8.94 11.45
N TYR A 6 -4.91 -9.81 11.29
CA TYR A 6 -5.32 -10.26 9.96
C TYR A 6 -6.83 -10.17 9.78
N CYS A 7 -7.27 -9.85 8.57
CA CYS A 7 -8.68 -9.81 8.22
C CYS A 7 -8.91 -10.17 6.74
N ASP A 8 -10.18 -10.28 6.32
CA ASP A 8 -10.51 -10.53 4.92
C ASP A 8 -10.15 -9.32 4.02
N PHE A 9 -10.46 -8.11 4.50
CA PHE A 9 -10.07 -6.84 3.90
C PHE A 9 -10.31 -5.66 4.86
N TRP A 10 -9.60 -4.55 4.65
CA TRP A 10 -9.88 -3.28 5.30
C TRP A 10 -10.94 -2.49 4.54
N PHE A 11 -11.98 -2.00 5.22
CA PHE A 11 -13.00 -1.16 4.60
C PHE A 11 -12.75 0.32 4.89
N GLY A 12 -11.99 1.00 4.03
CA GLY A 12 -11.59 2.41 4.20
C GLY A 12 -12.73 3.36 4.54
N ALA A 13 -13.86 3.29 3.82
CA ALA A 13 -15.03 4.15 4.08
C ALA A 13 -15.66 3.96 5.48
N LYS A 14 -15.48 2.80 6.10
CA LYS A 14 -15.95 2.52 7.47
C LYS A 14 -14.80 2.44 8.48
N LYS A 15 -13.56 2.69 8.07
CA LYS A 15 -12.34 2.64 8.89
C LYS A 15 -12.31 1.41 9.79
N SER A 16 -12.60 0.24 9.21
CA SER A 16 -12.73 -1.00 9.99
C SER A 16 -12.36 -2.24 9.20
N ALA A 17 -11.75 -3.18 9.91
CA ALA A 17 -11.44 -4.50 9.39
C ALA A 17 -12.72 -5.33 9.20
N ARG A 18 -12.81 -6.05 8.09
CA ARG A 18 -13.89 -6.98 7.83
C ARG A 18 -13.43 -8.39 8.13
N ASN A 19 -14.16 -9.07 9.02
CA ASN A 19 -13.89 -10.43 9.47
C ASN A 19 -12.43 -10.61 9.90
N ILE A 20 -12.14 -10.29 11.16
CA ILE A 20 -10.84 -10.65 11.74
C ILE A 20 -10.66 -12.16 11.66
N ILE A 21 -9.51 -12.59 11.14
CA ILE A 21 -9.13 -14.00 11.01
C ILE A 21 -7.95 -14.31 11.92
N SER A 22 -7.74 -15.59 12.24
CA SER A 22 -6.56 -16.02 12.99
C SER A 22 -5.30 -15.94 12.13
N GLU A 23 -4.15 -15.88 12.78
CA GLU A 23 -2.84 -15.99 12.11
C GLU A 23 -2.73 -17.30 11.30
N SER A 24 -3.21 -18.41 11.84
CA SER A 24 -3.21 -19.70 11.15
C SER A 24 -4.05 -19.70 9.87
N GLU A 25 -5.18 -19.01 9.87
CA GLU A 25 -6.04 -18.86 8.69
C GLU A 25 -5.36 -17.95 7.66
N ALA A 26 -4.77 -16.82 8.09
CA ALA A 26 -4.02 -15.94 7.21
C ALA A 26 -2.80 -16.64 6.59
N GLN A 27 -2.10 -17.49 7.35
CA GLN A 27 -0.99 -18.30 6.87
C GLN A 27 -1.45 -19.31 5.81
N SER A 28 -2.53 -20.05 6.09
CA SER A 28 -3.14 -20.97 5.13
C SER A 28 -3.52 -20.27 3.82
N ARG A 29 -4.05 -19.04 3.91
CA ARG A 29 -4.35 -18.22 2.74
C ARG A 29 -3.09 -17.81 1.99
N HIS A 30 -2.05 -17.39 2.68
CA HIS A 30 -0.76 -17.07 2.06
C HIS A 30 -0.18 -18.25 1.28
N GLU A 31 -0.15 -19.44 1.89
CA GLU A 31 0.36 -20.67 1.28
C GLU A 31 -0.47 -21.11 0.06
N SER A 32 -1.78 -20.84 0.07
CA SER A 32 -2.68 -21.10 -1.05
C SER A 32 -2.83 -19.93 -2.02
N GLN A 33 -2.04 -18.86 -1.84
CA GLN A 33 -2.12 -17.60 -2.60
C GLN A 33 -3.50 -16.92 -2.57
N ALA A 34 -4.35 -17.28 -1.60
CA ALA A 34 -5.63 -16.64 -1.39
C ALA A 34 -5.45 -15.28 -0.71
N ARG A 35 -6.34 -14.34 -1.03
CA ARG A 35 -6.29 -12.98 -0.50
C ARG A 35 -6.44 -12.91 1.02
N TYR A 36 -5.71 -11.98 1.63
CA TYR A 36 -5.92 -11.55 3.00
C TYR A 36 -5.28 -10.18 3.21
N THR A 37 -5.59 -9.55 4.34
CA THR A 37 -5.07 -8.24 4.69
C THR A 37 -4.36 -8.29 6.02
N VAL A 38 -3.19 -7.66 6.10
CA VAL A 38 -2.42 -7.46 7.33
C VAL A 38 -2.72 -6.07 7.87
N LEU A 39 -2.95 -5.97 9.17
CA LEU A 39 -3.14 -4.72 9.91
C LEU A 39 -1.95 -4.54 10.85
N VAL A 40 -1.20 -3.45 10.68
CA VAL A 40 0.05 -3.22 11.40
C VAL A 40 -0.21 -2.52 12.73
N GLY A 41 0.20 -3.16 13.83
CA GLY A 41 0.19 -2.61 15.19
C GLY A 41 -1.16 -2.60 15.91
N SER A 42 -2.29 -2.64 15.20
CA SER A 42 -3.62 -2.66 15.83
C SER A 42 -4.70 -3.20 14.88
N PRO A 43 -5.69 -3.97 15.37
CA PRO A 43 -6.79 -4.45 14.55
C PRO A 43 -7.86 -3.38 14.29
N THR A 44 -7.85 -2.27 15.04
CA THR A 44 -8.87 -1.20 14.95
C THR A 44 -8.29 0.15 14.54
N THR A 45 -7.01 0.39 14.82
CA THR A 45 -6.29 1.63 14.50
C THR A 45 -4.91 1.33 13.91
N PRO A 46 -4.83 0.54 12.82
CA PRO A 46 -3.55 0.16 12.24
C PRO A 46 -2.78 1.38 11.74
N SER A 47 -1.46 1.35 11.83
CA SER A 47 -0.60 2.39 11.24
C SER A 47 -0.43 2.19 9.73
N ALA A 48 -0.51 0.94 9.27
CA ALA A 48 -0.48 0.58 7.87
C ALA A 48 -1.32 -0.69 7.65
N ILE A 49 -1.72 -0.88 6.39
CA ILE A 49 -2.47 -2.03 5.91
C ILE A 49 -1.68 -2.64 4.75
N VAL A 50 -1.59 -3.96 4.69
CA VAL A 50 -0.98 -4.69 3.57
C VAL A 50 -2.01 -5.63 2.97
N ASP A 51 -2.48 -5.32 1.77
CA ASP A 51 -3.36 -6.19 0.99
C ASP A 51 -2.53 -7.17 0.17
N VAL A 52 -2.58 -8.45 0.55
CA VAL A 52 -1.81 -9.53 -0.07
C VAL A 52 -2.67 -10.21 -1.13
N LEU A 53 -2.36 -9.98 -2.41
CA LEU A 53 -3.12 -10.43 -3.57
C LEU A 53 -2.21 -11.23 -4.52
N LEU A 54 -1.60 -12.31 -3.99
CA LEU A 54 -0.62 -13.12 -4.71
C LEU A 54 -1.20 -13.87 -5.92
N ASP A 55 -2.51 -14.15 -5.94
CA ASP A 55 -3.22 -14.67 -7.11
C ASP A 55 -3.30 -13.67 -8.28
N LYS A 56 -3.01 -12.40 -8.00
CA LYS A 56 -2.98 -11.29 -8.95
C LYS A 56 -1.61 -10.68 -9.12
N ASP A 57 -0.56 -11.36 -8.63
CA ASP A 57 0.81 -10.86 -8.73
C ASP A 57 0.97 -9.44 -8.14
N MET A 58 0.23 -9.10 -7.08
CA MET A 58 0.15 -7.74 -6.56
C MET A 58 0.10 -7.67 -5.03
N ILE A 59 0.74 -6.65 -4.46
CA ILE A 59 0.58 -6.28 -3.05
C ILE A 59 0.34 -4.77 -2.96
N GLY A 60 -0.73 -4.39 -2.26
CA GLY A 60 -1.02 -3.00 -1.90
C GLY A 60 -0.57 -2.71 -0.47
N VAL A 61 -0.04 -1.52 -0.24
CA VAL A 61 0.27 -1.04 1.12
C VAL A 61 -0.32 0.34 1.30
N ASP A 62 -1.16 0.52 2.31
CA ASP A 62 -1.73 1.82 2.67
C ASP A 62 -1.24 2.24 4.05
N PHE A 63 -0.53 3.36 4.12
CA PHE A 63 -0.15 4.00 5.36
C PHE A 63 -1.23 4.98 5.77
N LEU A 64 -1.63 4.86 7.03
CA LEU A 64 -2.75 5.59 7.58
C LEU A 64 -2.26 6.78 8.42
N ASP A 65 -3.05 7.85 8.44
CA ASP A 65 -2.89 8.93 9.40
C ASP A 65 -3.67 8.68 10.70
N GLU A 66 -3.64 9.64 11.63
CA GLU A 66 -4.33 9.56 12.92
C GLU A 66 -5.87 9.44 12.80
N HIS A 67 -6.43 9.79 11.65
CA HIS A 67 -7.84 9.65 11.32
C HIS A 67 -8.14 8.41 10.49
N LEU A 68 -7.15 7.51 10.31
CA LEU A 68 -7.24 6.29 9.50
C LEU A 68 -7.52 6.58 8.02
N ARG A 69 -7.01 7.70 7.50
CA ARG A 69 -7.06 8.06 6.07
C ARG A 69 -5.78 7.62 5.37
N GLU A 70 -5.89 7.17 4.13
CA GLU A 70 -4.80 6.64 3.29
C GLU A 70 -3.89 7.76 2.78
N ARG A 71 -2.95 8.22 3.61
CA ARG A 71 -2.04 9.33 3.27
C ARG A 71 -0.93 8.93 2.29
N LEU A 72 -0.60 7.65 2.24
CA LEU A 72 0.40 7.10 1.33
C LEU A 72 -0.02 5.70 0.92
N THR A 73 -0.09 5.45 -0.39
CA THR A 73 -0.32 4.12 -0.95
C THR A 73 0.90 3.69 -1.73
N TYR A 74 1.33 2.44 -1.58
CA TYR A 74 2.24 1.75 -2.48
C TYR A 74 1.53 0.62 -3.19
N GLN A 75 1.89 0.42 -4.46
CA GLN A 75 1.47 -0.73 -5.24
C GLN A 75 2.71 -1.46 -5.77
N PHE A 76 2.90 -2.67 -5.26
CA PHE A 76 3.92 -3.60 -5.72
C PHE A 76 3.32 -4.57 -6.73
N GLN A 77 3.99 -4.75 -7.86
CA GLN A 77 3.64 -5.72 -8.91
C GLN A 77 4.73 -6.77 -9.00
N GLN A 78 4.37 -8.04 -9.10
CA GLN A 78 5.33 -9.13 -9.26
C GLN A 78 5.77 -9.19 -10.73
N VAL A 79 6.98 -8.72 -11.01
CA VAL A 79 7.54 -8.63 -12.37
C VAL A 79 8.33 -9.89 -12.76
N ALA A 80 8.72 -10.70 -11.78
CA ALA A 80 9.31 -12.02 -11.97
C ALA A 80 8.96 -12.94 -10.78
N PRO A 81 9.09 -14.27 -10.90
CA PRO A 81 8.84 -15.19 -9.79
C PRO A 81 9.58 -14.78 -8.51
N GLY A 82 8.83 -14.43 -7.47
CA GLY A 82 9.38 -14.02 -6.17
C GLY A 82 9.92 -12.60 -6.09
N ASN A 83 9.78 -11.78 -7.14
CA ASN A 83 10.33 -10.42 -7.20
C ASN A 83 9.22 -9.39 -7.48
N LEU A 84 8.99 -8.52 -6.50
CA LEU A 84 8.07 -7.40 -6.56
C LEU A 84 8.80 -6.14 -7.01
N PHE A 85 8.09 -5.28 -7.72
CA PHE A 85 8.52 -3.94 -8.12
C PHE A 85 7.48 -2.92 -7.65
N LEU A 86 7.92 -1.87 -6.95
CA LEU A 86 7.11 -0.71 -6.60
C LEU A 86 6.76 0.05 -7.88
N SER A 87 5.59 -0.26 -8.41
CA SER A 87 5.05 0.31 -9.66
C SER A 87 4.42 1.68 -9.45
N MET A 88 3.84 1.92 -8.27
CA MET A 88 3.14 3.17 -7.98
C MET A 88 3.28 3.56 -6.51
N ALA A 89 3.47 4.86 -6.27
CA ALA A 89 3.27 5.48 -4.97
C ALA A 89 2.29 6.65 -5.10
N VAL A 90 1.37 6.81 -4.14
CA VAL A 90 0.42 7.93 -4.12
C VAL A 90 0.45 8.59 -2.76
N HIS A 91 0.89 9.85 -2.70
CA HIS A 91 0.78 10.68 -1.50
C HIS A 91 -0.52 11.47 -1.57
N ARG A 92 -1.23 11.57 -0.44
CA ARG A 92 -2.47 12.34 -0.31
C ARG A 92 -2.40 13.24 0.90
N THR A 93 -2.86 14.48 0.72
CA THR A 93 -3.20 15.39 1.80
C THR A 93 -4.71 15.54 1.85
N PHE A 94 -5.25 15.84 3.02
CA PHE A 94 -6.68 15.91 3.26
C PHE A 94 -7.07 17.30 3.74
N ASP A 95 -8.31 17.67 3.48
CA ASP A 95 -8.92 18.87 4.07
C ASP A 95 -8.93 18.75 5.61
N GLU A 96 -8.68 19.88 6.30
CA GLU A 96 -8.58 19.89 7.77
C GLU A 96 -9.87 19.51 8.48
N LYS A 97 -11.03 19.65 7.80
CA LYS A 97 -12.36 19.50 8.40
C LYS A 97 -13.10 18.26 7.90
N SER A 98 -12.51 17.50 6.98
CA SER A 98 -13.17 16.34 6.37
C SER A 98 -12.18 15.25 5.94
N ASP A 99 -12.72 14.10 5.53
CA ASP A 99 -11.94 13.02 4.91
C ASP A 99 -11.71 13.26 3.40
N SER A 100 -12.03 14.45 2.90
CA SER A 100 -11.87 14.79 1.48
C SER A 100 -10.39 15.00 1.16
N ILE A 101 -9.93 14.43 0.05
CA ILE A 101 -8.57 14.66 -0.45
C ILE A 101 -8.47 16.11 -0.93
N ALA A 102 -7.46 16.83 -0.44
CA ALA A 102 -7.15 18.19 -0.87
C ALA A 102 -6.20 18.15 -2.07
N GLU A 103 -5.13 17.36 -1.96
CA GLU A 103 -4.10 17.18 -2.99
C GLU A 103 -3.66 15.71 -3.07
N GLY A 104 -3.32 15.26 -4.28
CA GLY A 104 -2.75 13.96 -4.55
C GLY A 104 -1.49 14.10 -5.41
N THR A 105 -0.42 13.37 -5.06
CA THR A 105 0.74 13.20 -5.95
C THR A 105 0.95 11.73 -6.21
N SER A 106 0.80 11.32 -7.47
CA SER A 106 1.05 9.95 -7.93
C SER A 106 2.40 9.87 -8.63
N TYR A 107 3.17 8.85 -8.28
CA TYR A 107 4.44 8.48 -8.88
C TYR A 107 4.23 7.13 -9.56
N LEU A 108 4.37 7.07 -10.88
CA LEU A 108 4.32 5.84 -11.66
C LEU A 108 5.75 5.49 -12.08
N PHE A 109 6.30 4.46 -11.47
CA PHE A 109 7.66 3.99 -11.71
C PHE A 109 7.66 2.91 -12.78
N ASN A 110 8.71 2.89 -13.61
CA ASN A 110 8.97 1.84 -14.58
C ASN A 110 10.31 1.17 -14.29
N GLU A 111 10.43 -0.12 -14.63
CA GLU A 111 11.65 -0.92 -14.45
C GLU A 111 12.86 -0.36 -15.23
N ASP A 112 12.60 0.41 -16.29
CA ASP A 112 13.63 1.08 -17.09
C ASP A 112 14.08 2.43 -16.52
N GLY A 113 13.59 2.81 -15.35
CA GLY A 113 13.94 4.05 -14.67
C GLY A 113 13.12 5.27 -15.13
N ARG A 114 12.13 5.12 -16.01
CA ARG A 114 11.19 6.20 -16.30
C ARG A 114 10.23 6.39 -15.13
N LEU A 115 9.99 7.65 -14.78
CA LEU A 115 9.06 8.08 -13.74
C LEU A 115 8.09 9.11 -14.30
N THR A 116 6.80 8.85 -14.18
CA THR A 116 5.74 9.86 -14.39
C THR A 116 5.24 10.34 -13.05
N ILE A 117 5.16 11.66 -12.88
CA ILE A 117 4.67 12.31 -11.67
C ILE A 117 3.43 13.11 -12.05
N THR A 118 2.31 12.78 -11.42
CA THR A 118 1.03 13.48 -11.58
C THR A 118 0.67 14.15 -10.26
N ARG A 119 0.53 15.48 -10.27
CA ARG A 119 0.05 16.27 -9.12
C ARG A 119 -1.35 16.76 -9.41
N GLU A 120 -2.27 16.53 -8.48
CA GLU A 120 -3.66 16.93 -8.58
C GLU A 120 -4.08 17.71 -7.34
N ASN A 121 -4.55 18.93 -7.54
CA ASN A 121 -5.29 19.69 -6.54
C ASN A 121 -6.78 19.57 -6.86
N PHE A 122 -7.63 19.32 -5.87
CA PHE A 122 -9.05 19.07 -6.11
C PHE A 122 -9.91 20.35 -6.01
N SER A 123 -9.44 21.40 -5.34
CA SER A 123 -10.19 22.65 -5.17
C SER A 123 -9.28 23.89 -4.99
N PRO A 124 -9.20 24.80 -5.99
CA PRO A 124 -9.71 24.62 -7.34
C PRO A 124 -9.02 23.45 -8.05
N HIS A 125 -9.74 22.79 -8.96
CA HIS A 125 -9.19 21.65 -9.68
C HIS A 125 -8.00 22.08 -10.56
N HIS A 126 -6.86 21.43 -10.38
CA HIS A 126 -5.66 21.61 -11.19
C HIS A 126 -4.89 20.31 -11.29
N LEU A 127 -4.40 19.98 -12.50
CA LEU A 127 -3.65 18.77 -12.77
C LEU A 127 -2.36 19.15 -13.50
N GLU A 128 -1.23 18.68 -12.96
CA GLU A 128 0.09 18.78 -13.56
C GLU A 128 0.66 17.38 -13.77
N GLU A 129 1.20 17.12 -14.96
CA GLU A 129 1.96 15.90 -15.24
C GLU A 129 3.37 16.27 -15.67
N SER A 130 4.34 15.52 -15.17
CA SER A 130 5.75 15.63 -15.57
C SER A 130 6.37 14.25 -15.67
N SER A 131 7.43 14.13 -16.47
CA SER A 131 8.20 12.91 -16.58
C SER A 131 9.67 13.18 -16.29
N THR A 132 10.31 12.26 -15.59
CA THR A 132 11.73 12.30 -15.24
C THR A 132 12.28 10.87 -15.23
N THR A 133 13.53 10.72 -14.81
CA THR A 133 14.18 9.42 -14.60
C THR A 133 14.60 9.25 -13.15
N HIS A 134 14.61 8.02 -12.65
CA HIS A 134 15.14 7.64 -11.34
C HIS A 134 15.96 6.34 -11.45
N ASP A 135 16.70 6.01 -10.39
CA ASP A 135 17.33 4.69 -10.25
C ASP A 135 16.28 3.70 -9.70
N PRO A 136 15.85 2.68 -10.46
CA PRO A 136 14.80 1.76 -10.04
C PRO A 136 15.29 0.68 -9.07
N THR A 137 16.59 0.60 -8.76
CA THR A 137 17.15 -0.49 -7.93
C THR A 137 16.53 -0.60 -6.54
N GLY A 138 16.15 0.53 -5.92
CA GLY A 138 15.48 0.59 -4.62
C GLY A 138 14.00 0.20 -4.62
N ASN A 139 13.39 0.04 -5.80
CA ASN A 139 11.97 -0.27 -5.94
C ASN A 139 11.67 -1.78 -5.89
N TYR A 140 12.68 -2.63 -5.77
CA TYR A 140 12.51 -4.07 -5.74
C TYR A 140 12.39 -4.60 -4.31
N GLU A 141 11.50 -5.56 -4.12
CA GLU A 141 11.33 -6.31 -2.87
C GLU A 141 11.09 -7.79 -3.20
N PRO A 142 11.54 -8.74 -2.36
CA PRO A 142 11.07 -10.10 -2.49
C PRO A 142 9.57 -10.19 -2.17
N VAL A 143 8.88 -11.16 -2.76
CA VAL A 143 7.55 -11.55 -2.26
C VAL A 143 7.70 -11.93 -0.78
N PRO A 144 6.89 -11.36 0.14
CA PRO A 144 7.10 -11.54 1.56
C PRO A 144 6.87 -12.99 1.96
N VAL A 145 7.70 -13.50 2.86
CA VAL A 145 7.34 -14.68 3.65
C VAL A 145 6.24 -14.27 4.63
N PHE A 146 5.27 -15.16 4.87
CA PHE A 146 4.21 -14.90 5.86
C PHE A 146 4.79 -14.42 7.21
N GLY A 147 4.24 -13.33 7.74
CA GLY A 147 4.69 -12.70 8.99
C GLY A 147 5.89 -11.75 8.85
N HIS A 148 6.53 -11.68 7.68
CA HIS A 148 7.71 -10.86 7.41
C HIS A 148 7.41 -9.73 6.41
N TYR A 149 6.66 -8.73 6.85
CA TYR A 149 6.20 -7.61 6.00
C TYR A 149 7.08 -6.35 6.08
N SER A 150 8.19 -6.39 6.83
CA SER A 150 8.99 -5.19 7.16
C SER A 150 9.54 -4.46 5.95
N GLY A 151 9.90 -5.17 4.87
CA GLY A 151 10.31 -4.54 3.61
C GLY A 151 9.19 -3.64 3.09
N LEU A 152 7.99 -4.18 2.93
CA LEU A 152 6.84 -3.49 2.34
C LEU A 152 6.37 -2.25 3.10
N ILE A 153 6.58 -2.19 4.43
CA ILE A 153 6.08 -1.12 5.31
C ILE A 153 7.12 -0.03 5.62
N ALA A 154 8.16 0.13 4.79
CA ALA A 154 9.11 1.23 4.88
C ALA A 154 8.61 2.46 4.10
N GLU A 155 8.38 3.58 4.78
CA GLU A 155 7.80 4.81 4.19
C GLU A 155 8.78 5.68 3.38
N GLU A 156 10.08 5.51 3.60
CA GLU A 156 11.11 6.26 2.89
C GLU A 156 11.76 5.35 1.84
N ARG A 157 11.22 5.37 0.62
CA ARG A 157 11.74 4.65 -0.55
C ARG A 157 12.24 5.60 -1.62
#